data_AF-A0AAX4KYX6-F1
#
_entry.id   AF-A0AAX4KYX6-F1
#
_cell.length_a   1.000
_cell.length_b   1.000
_cell.length_c   1.000
_cell.angle_alpha   90.00
_cell.angle_beta   90.00
_cell.angle_gamma   90.00
#
_symmetry.space_group_name_H-M   'P 1'
#
loop_
_entity.id
_entity.type
_entity.pdbx_description
1 polymer ?
#
loop_
_entity_poly.entity_id
_entity_poly.type
_entity_poly.pdbx_seq_one_letter_code
_entity_poly.pdbx_strand_id
1 'polypeptide(L)'
;MSLEDQVLKFLTDMSRKEEEIEYLIINMFKQQLENKGVKLGKIRREYLVDDLGILRVGYAIPIMYYEDNNEIYLFLAKNYADYSSIEQLLIREKILKNKFSKDVRSFLVAYTIPKKYYEIAVKMGIEVISQNVIS
;
A
#
# COMPACT_ATOMS: atom_id res chain seq x y z
N MET A 1 16.59 -26.68 -15.41
CA MET A 1 15.60 -25.62 -15.18
C MET A 1 15.71 -24.64 -16.33
N SER A 2 14.63 -24.35 -17.04
CA SER A 2 14.67 -23.43 -18.19
C SER A 2 15.00 -22.00 -17.72
N LEU A 3 15.38 -21.12 -18.64
CA LEU A 3 15.57 -19.70 -18.30
C LEU A 3 14.25 -19.07 -17.81
N GLU A 4 13.12 -19.46 -18.42
CA GLU A 4 11.78 -19.01 -18.04
C GLU A 4 11.44 -19.40 -16.60
N ASP A 5 11.73 -20.64 -16.21
CA ASP A 5 11.52 -21.13 -14.84
C ASP A 5 12.37 -20.36 -13.82
N GLN A 6 13.61 -20.02 -14.18
CA GLN A 6 14.53 -19.27 -13.32
C GLN A 6 14.06 -17.83 -13.13
N VAL A 7 13.60 -17.18 -14.21
CA VAL A 7 13.04 -15.83 -14.15
C VAL A 7 11.75 -15.81 -13.33
N LEU A 8 10.84 -16.76 -13.56
CA LEU A 8 9.60 -16.87 -12.80
C LEU A 8 9.85 -17.09 -11.31
N LYS A 9 10.80 -17.97 -10.97
CA LYS A 9 11.23 -18.18 -9.58
C LYS A 9 11.77 -16.91 -8.96
N PHE A 10 12.68 -16.20 -9.65
CA PHE A 10 13.25 -14.95 -9.16
C PHE A 10 12.19 -13.89 -8.88
N LEU A 11 11.24 -13.69 -9.81
CA LEU A 11 10.14 -12.74 -9.64
C LEU A 11 9.22 -13.10 -8.47
N THR A 12 8.94 -14.41 -8.31
CA THR A 12 8.12 -14.92 -7.20
C THR A 12 8.83 -14.70 -5.85
N ASP A 13 10.12 -15.00 -5.77
CA ASP A 13 10.92 -14.81 -4.56
C ASP A 13 11.04 -13.32 -4.20
N MET A 14 11.20 -12.44 -5.19
CA MET A 14 11.17 -11.00 -4.98
C MET A 14 9.82 -10.51 -4.44
N SER A 15 8.72 -10.97 -5.04
CA SER A 15 7.38 -10.58 -4.59
C SER A 15 7.11 -11.01 -3.14
N ARG A 16 7.56 -12.20 -2.74
CA ARG A 16 7.41 -12.68 -1.36
C ARG A 16 8.20 -11.83 -0.38
N LYS A 17 9.44 -11.48 -0.74
CA LYS A 17 10.27 -10.58 0.09
C LYS A 17 9.66 -9.18 0.21
N GLU A 18 9.08 -8.66 -0.86
CA GLU A 18 8.38 -7.38 -0.83
C GLU A 18 7.20 -7.43 0.16
N GLU A 19 6.38 -8.48 0.08
CA GLU A 19 5.27 -8.71 1.02
C GLU A 19 5.75 -8.82 2.48
N GLU A 20 6.82 -9.59 2.73
CA GLU A 20 7.41 -9.71 4.07
C GLU A 20 7.87 -8.36 4.63
N ILE A 21 8.52 -7.53 3.80
CA ILE A 21 8.96 -6.18 4.18
C ILE A 21 7.76 -5.27 4.45
N GLU A 22 6.72 -5.33 3.63
CA GLU A 22 5.50 -4.55 3.84
C GLU A 22 4.87 -4.88 5.20
N TYR A 23 4.67 -6.17 5.50
CA TYR A 23 4.14 -6.60 6.79
C TYR A 23 5.07 -6.27 7.97
N LEU A 24 6.39 -6.37 7.80
CA LEU A 24 7.35 -5.98 8.82
C LEU A 24 7.19 -4.50 9.18
N ILE A 25 7.14 -3.62 8.19
CA ILE A 25 6.97 -2.17 8.40
C ILE A 25 5.62 -1.89 9.07
N ILE A 26 4.53 -2.50 8.61
CA ILE A 26 3.21 -2.37 9.26
C ILE A 26 3.28 -2.76 10.74
N ASN A 27 3.94 -3.87 11.05
CA ASN A 27 4.09 -4.34 12.43
C ASN A 27 4.97 -3.42 13.30
N MET A 28 5.99 -2.77 12.74
CA MET A 28 6.78 -1.77 13.46
C MET A 28 5.92 -0.59 13.95
N PHE A 29 4.88 -0.24 13.20
CA PHE A 29 3.96 0.87 13.52
C PHE A 29 2.60 0.39 14.09
N LYS A 30 2.57 -0.84 14.64
CA LYS A 30 1.35 -1.48 15.15
C LYS A 30 0.54 -0.57 16.09
N GLN A 31 1.18 0.01 17.10
CA GLN A 31 0.49 0.80 18.11
C GLN A 31 -0.13 2.07 17.52
N GLN A 32 0.59 2.76 16.63
CA GLN A 32 0.09 3.95 15.95
C GLN A 32 -1.09 3.63 15.03
N LEU A 33 -1.06 2.48 14.35
CA LEU A 33 -2.14 1.99 13.51
C LEU A 33 -3.37 1.61 14.34
N GLU A 34 -3.20 0.84 15.41
CA GLU A 34 -4.30 0.43 16.32
C GLU A 34 -4.99 1.65 16.96
N ASN A 35 -4.21 2.68 17.36
CA ASN A 35 -4.75 3.94 17.87
C ASN A 35 -5.61 4.70 16.84
N LYS A 36 -5.44 4.42 15.54
CA LYS A 36 -6.24 4.97 14.43
C LYS A 36 -7.43 4.07 14.04
N GLY A 37 -7.67 3.00 14.80
CA GLY A 37 -8.75 2.04 14.57
C GLY A 37 -8.39 0.91 13.62
N VAL A 38 -7.13 0.77 13.23
CA VAL A 38 -6.70 -0.28 12.29
C VAL A 38 -6.69 -1.65 12.97
N LYS A 39 -7.32 -2.64 12.31
CA LYS A 39 -7.34 -4.04 12.74
C LYS A 39 -6.27 -4.83 11.98
N LEU A 40 -5.04 -4.84 12.49
CA LEU A 40 -3.87 -5.45 11.82
C LEU A 40 -4.11 -6.89 11.37
N GLY A 41 -4.77 -7.71 12.19
CA GLY A 41 -5.08 -9.11 11.86
C GLY A 41 -6.06 -9.30 10.70
N LYS A 42 -6.70 -8.23 10.21
CA LYS A 42 -7.55 -8.27 9.01
C LYS A 42 -6.81 -7.88 7.73
N ILE A 43 -5.61 -7.28 7.83
CA ILE A 43 -4.86 -6.80 6.66
C ILE A 43 -4.47 -7.98 5.79
N ARG A 44 -4.95 -7.98 4.54
CA ARG A 44 -4.55 -8.94 3.51
C ARG A 44 -3.81 -8.24 2.39
N ARG A 45 -2.90 -8.97 1.74
CA ARG A 45 -2.29 -8.58 0.48
C ARG A 45 -2.82 -9.47 -0.62
N GLU A 46 -3.33 -8.88 -1.69
CA GLU A 46 -3.82 -9.62 -2.85
C GLU A 46 -3.52 -8.87 -4.14
N TYR A 47 -3.51 -9.61 -5.25
CA TYR A 47 -3.40 -9.02 -6.58
C TYR A 47 -4.79 -8.63 -7.08
N LEU A 48 -4.96 -7.36 -7.41
CA LEU A 48 -6.15 -6.86 -8.10
C LEU A 48 -5.82 -6.50 -9.54
N VAL A 49 -6.74 -6.83 -10.44
CA VAL A 49 -6.66 -6.48 -11.85
C VAL A 49 -7.31 -5.11 -12.04
N ASP A 50 -6.63 -4.24 -12.77
CA ASP A 50 -7.21 -2.98 -13.25
C ASP A 50 -8.11 -3.25 -14.46
N ASP A 51 -9.41 -3.31 -14.21
CA ASP A 51 -10.43 -3.54 -15.25
C ASP A 51 -10.85 -2.25 -15.97
N LEU A 52 -10.50 -1.08 -15.44
CA LEU A 52 -10.93 0.22 -15.96
C LEU A 52 -9.85 0.95 -16.77
N GLY A 53 -8.60 0.49 -16.72
CA GLY A 53 -7.49 1.20 -17.34
C GLY A 53 -7.07 2.45 -16.58
N ILE A 54 -7.14 2.43 -15.24
CA ILE A 54 -6.54 3.47 -14.39
C ILE A 54 -5.02 3.55 -14.63
N LEU A 55 -4.38 2.40 -14.74
CA LEU A 55 -3.03 2.21 -15.26
C LEU A 55 -3.08 1.66 -16.69
N ARG A 56 -3.65 0.46 -16.84
CA ARG A 56 -3.80 -0.27 -18.09
C ARG A 56 -4.71 -1.46 -17.85
N VAL A 57 -5.69 -1.66 -18.73
CA VAL A 57 -6.61 -2.80 -18.65
C VAL A 57 -5.83 -4.12 -18.58
N GLY A 58 -6.17 -4.96 -17.60
CA GLY A 58 -5.53 -6.25 -17.38
C GLY A 58 -4.24 -6.20 -16.55
N TYR A 59 -3.83 -5.01 -16.08
CA TYR A 59 -2.66 -4.89 -15.22
C TYR A 59 -2.97 -5.39 -13.81
N ALA A 60 -2.23 -6.40 -13.34
CA ALA A 60 -2.34 -6.93 -11.99
C ALA A 60 -1.39 -6.21 -11.04
N ILE A 61 -1.92 -5.66 -9.94
CA ILE A 61 -1.15 -4.91 -8.95
C ILE A 61 -1.39 -5.49 -7.55
N PRO A 62 -0.34 -5.67 -6.72
CA PRO A 62 -0.51 -6.05 -5.33
C PRO A 62 -1.04 -4.87 -4.52
N ILE A 63 -2.08 -5.14 -3.72
CA ILE A 63 -2.74 -4.18 -2.86
C ILE A 63 -2.90 -4.79 -1.47
N MET A 64 -2.41 -4.06 -0.47
CA MET A 64 -2.56 -4.40 0.95
C MET A 64 -3.74 -3.62 1.53
N TYR A 65 -4.81 -4.31 1.91
CA TYR A 65 -6.01 -3.65 2.43
C TYR A 65 -6.88 -4.61 3.26
N TYR A 66 -7.93 -4.07 3.88
CA TYR A 66 -9.09 -4.86 4.30
C TYR A 66 -10.37 -4.02 4.25
N GLU A 67 -11.50 -4.70 4.32
CA GLU A 67 -12.82 -4.07 4.40
C GLU A 67 -13.37 -4.22 5.82
N ASP A 68 -13.93 -3.14 6.37
CA ASP A 68 -14.64 -3.17 7.65
C ASP A 68 -15.84 -2.22 7.57
N ASN A 69 -17.05 -2.77 7.67
CA ASN A 69 -18.29 -2.05 7.42
C ASN A 69 -18.33 -1.42 6.00
N ASN A 70 -18.54 -0.10 5.94
CA ASN A 70 -18.65 0.69 4.72
C ASN A 70 -17.33 1.35 4.29
N GLU A 71 -16.21 0.98 4.91
CA GLU A 71 -14.91 1.58 4.66
C GLU A 71 -13.86 0.51 4.30
N ILE A 72 -12.92 0.92 3.46
CA ILE A 72 -11.76 0.14 3.05
C ILE A 72 -10.53 0.79 3.63
N TYR A 73 -9.73 0.01 4.34
CA TYR A 73 -8.46 0.44 4.90
C TYR A 73 -7.36 0.02 3.93
N LEU A 74 -6.79 0.97 3.19
CA LEU A 74 -5.73 0.73 2.21
C LEU A 74 -4.37 1.09 2.81
N PHE A 75 -3.36 0.26 2.58
CA PHE A 75 -2.01 0.46 3.10
C PHE A 75 -0.98 0.45 1.97
N LEU A 76 0.02 1.31 2.09
CA LEU A 76 1.30 1.18 1.40
C LEU A 76 2.42 1.37 2.41
N ALA A 77 3.23 0.33 2.56
CA ALA A 77 4.36 0.31 3.45
C ALA A 77 5.65 0.55 2.66
N LYS A 78 6.49 1.50 3.10
CA LYS A 78 7.78 1.81 2.46
C LYS A 78 8.86 2.08 3.51
N ASN A 79 10.09 1.67 3.24
CA ASN A 79 11.20 2.14 4.08
C ASN A 79 11.41 3.65 3.90
N TYR A 80 11.42 4.10 2.65
CA TYR A 80 11.51 5.51 2.29
C TYR A 80 10.34 5.87 1.37
N ALA A 81 9.55 6.86 1.74
CA ALA A 81 8.42 7.33 0.95
C ALA A 81 8.75 8.65 0.24
N ASP A 82 8.22 8.79 -0.96
CA ASP A 82 8.37 9.94 -1.83
C ASP A 82 7.07 10.23 -2.60
N TYR A 83 7.13 11.10 -3.60
CA TYR A 83 5.96 11.41 -4.43
C TYR A 83 5.41 10.18 -5.16
N SER A 84 6.27 9.27 -5.63
CA SER A 84 5.83 8.04 -6.31
C SER A 84 5.03 7.13 -5.38
N SER A 85 5.31 7.18 -4.08
CA SER A 85 4.57 6.44 -3.06
C SER A 85 3.14 6.97 -2.91
N ILE A 86 2.96 8.28 -3.03
CA ILE A 86 1.65 8.94 -3.02
C ILE A 86 0.85 8.53 -4.26
N GLU A 87 1.45 8.63 -5.45
CA GLU A 87 0.80 8.23 -6.70
C GLU A 87 0.36 6.76 -6.68
N GLN A 88 1.24 5.88 -6.20
CA GLN A 88 0.94 4.46 -6.00
C GLN A 88 -0.27 4.22 -5.10
N LEU A 89 -0.44 5.04 -4.05
CA LEU A 89 -1.59 4.97 -3.15
C LEU A 89 -2.87 5.40 -3.86
N LEU A 90 -2.83 6.54 -4.56
CA LEU A 90 -3.99 7.11 -5.27
C LEU A 90 -4.50 6.20 -6.39
N ILE A 91 -3.60 5.50 -7.08
CA ILE A 91 -3.97 4.50 -8.08
C ILE A 91 -4.73 3.34 -7.42
N ARG A 92 -4.19 2.79 -6.33
CA ARG A 92 -4.80 1.68 -5.58
C ARG A 92 -6.14 2.08 -4.99
N GLU A 93 -6.24 3.30 -4.48
CA GLU A 93 -7.48 3.87 -3.97
C GLU A 93 -8.56 3.89 -5.05
N LYS A 94 -8.25 4.38 -6.26
CA LYS A 94 -9.21 4.38 -7.38
C LYS A 94 -9.66 2.97 -7.77
N ILE A 95 -8.72 2.02 -7.82
CA ILE A 95 -9.03 0.60 -8.11
C ILE A 95 -10.01 0.05 -7.07
N LEU A 96 -9.73 0.26 -5.77
CA LEU A 96 -10.57 -0.22 -4.69
C LEU A 96 -11.95 0.46 -4.65
N LYS A 97 -11.99 1.79 -4.79
CA LYS A 97 -13.25 2.56 -4.85
C LYS A 97 -14.15 2.04 -5.96
N ASN A 98 -13.60 1.80 -7.14
CA ASN A 98 -14.38 1.26 -8.24
C ASN A 98 -14.84 -0.18 -7.98
N LYS A 99 -13.94 -1.04 -7.52
CA LYS A 99 -14.25 -2.47 -7.34
C LYS A 99 -15.32 -2.70 -6.27
N PHE A 100 -15.28 -1.94 -5.18
CA PHE A 100 -16.10 -2.20 -4.00
C PHE A 100 -17.18 -1.15 -3.73
N SER A 101 -17.16 -0.02 -4.42
CA SER A 101 -18.11 1.09 -4.22
C SER A 101 -18.20 1.54 -2.75
N LYS A 102 -17.05 1.61 -2.07
CA LYS A 102 -16.90 2.03 -0.67
C LYS A 102 -15.88 3.15 -0.56
N ASP A 103 -15.97 3.92 0.52
CA ASP A 103 -14.94 4.89 0.86
C ASP A 103 -13.63 4.17 1.22
N VAL A 104 -12.51 4.80 0.85
CA VAL A 104 -11.18 4.26 1.09
C VAL A 104 -10.43 5.24 1.98
N ARG A 105 -9.95 4.72 3.10
CA ARG A 105 -9.08 5.39 4.04
C ARG A 105 -7.66 4.89 3.81
N SER A 106 -6.85 5.76 3.22
CA SER A 106 -5.53 5.41 2.71
C SER A 106 -4.44 5.73 3.73
N PHE A 107 -3.59 4.76 4.04
CA PHE A 107 -2.48 4.86 4.99
C PHE A 107 -1.14 4.71 4.25
N LEU A 108 -0.29 5.74 4.34
CA LEU A 108 1.10 5.67 3.94
C LEU A 108 1.96 5.43 5.19
N VAL A 109 2.46 4.20 5.34
CA VAL A 109 3.27 3.81 6.49
C VAL A 109 4.73 3.76 6.04
N ALA A 110 5.53 4.72 6.51
CA ALA A 110 6.89 4.88 6.04
C ALA A 110 7.88 5.01 7.19
N TYR A 111 9.06 4.39 7.10
CA TYR A 111 10.08 4.65 8.11
C TYR A 111 10.60 6.09 8.00
N THR A 112 10.92 6.53 6.78
CA THR A 112 11.39 7.88 6.48
C THR A 112 10.59 8.52 5.35
N ILE A 113 10.28 9.82 5.47
CA ILE A 113 9.63 10.62 4.42
C ILE A 113 10.12 12.07 4.43
N PRO A 114 10.43 12.68 3.28
CA PRO A 114 10.68 14.12 3.19
C PRO A 114 9.44 14.94 3.57
N LYS A 115 9.65 16.04 4.30
CA LYS A 115 8.59 16.92 4.81
C LYS A 115 7.66 17.40 3.70
N LYS A 116 8.20 17.77 2.55
CA LYS A 116 7.40 18.17 1.37
C LYS A 116 6.38 17.09 0.96
N TYR A 117 6.75 15.81 0.98
CA TYR A 117 5.89 14.73 0.54
C TYR A 117 4.92 14.31 1.65
N TYR A 118 5.34 14.38 2.91
CA TYR A 118 4.44 14.23 4.06
C TYR A 118 3.29 15.24 3.98
N GLU A 119 3.60 16.52 3.77
CA GLU A 119 2.60 17.58 3.67
C GLU A 119 1.67 17.41 2.48
N ILE A 120 2.19 16.99 1.32
CA ILE A 120 1.37 16.70 0.14
C ILE A 120 0.41 15.55 0.42
N ALA A 121 0.90 14.44 1.00
CA ALA A 121 0.07 13.28 1.32
C ALA A 121 -1.07 13.64 2.28
N VAL A 122 -0.77 14.36 3.37
CA VAL A 122 -1.79 14.81 4.32
C VAL A 122 -2.82 15.73 3.67
N LYS A 123 -2.40 16.67 2.82
CA LYS A 123 -3.32 17.55 2.07
C LYS A 123 -4.24 16.78 1.12
N MET A 124 -3.81 15.62 0.64
CA MET A 124 -4.61 14.72 -0.20
C MET A 124 -5.52 13.78 0.60
N GLY A 125 -5.58 13.91 1.93
CA GLY A 125 -6.40 13.05 2.80
C GLY A 125 -5.76 11.70 3.12
N ILE A 126 -4.46 11.52 2.85
CA ILE A 126 -3.72 10.30 3.19
C ILE A 126 -3.25 10.38 4.63
N GLU A 127 -3.49 9.32 5.39
CA GLU A 127 -2.95 9.17 6.73
C GLU A 127 -1.51 8.70 6.67
N VAL A 128 -0.58 9.60 7.00
CA VAL A 128 0.84 9.28 7.03
C VAL A 128 1.24 8.86 8.44
N ILE A 129 1.89 7.71 8.56
CA ILE A 129 2.55 7.25 9.78
C ILE A 129 4.03 7.12 9.45
N SER A 130 4.88 7.87 10.15
CA SER A 130 6.32 7.72 9.99
C SER A 130 7.12 7.89 11.28
N GLN A 131 8.32 7.29 11.28
CA GLN A 131 9.30 7.48 12.34
C GLN A 131 10.11 8.76 12.12
N ASN A 132 10.54 9.01 10.88
CA ASN A 132 11.40 10.13 10.52
C ASN A 132 10.77 10.99 9.42
N VAL A 133 10.53 12.27 9.73
CA VAL A 133 10.22 13.29 8.73
C VAL A 133 11.45 14.16 8.53
N ILE A 134 12.06 14.09 7.34
CA ILE A 134 13.32 14.79 7.04
C ILE A 134 13.05 16.05 6.22
N SER A 135 13.84 17.10 6.44
CA SER A 135 13.75 18.37 5.72
C SER A 135 14.19 18.26 4.27
#